data_AF-A0A9D6YYT0-F1
#
_entry.id   AF-A0A9D6YYT0-F1
#
_cell.length_a   1.000
_cell.length_b   1.000
_cell.length_c   1.000
_cell.angle_alpha   90.00
_cell.angle_beta   90.00
_cell.angle_gamma   90.00
#
_symmetry.space_group_name_H-M   'P 1'
#
loop_
_entity.id
_entity.type
_entity.pdbx_description
1 polymer ?
#
loop_
_entity_poly.entity_id
_entity_poly.type
_entity_poly.pdbx_seq_one_letter_code
_entity_poly.pdbx_strand_id
1 'polypeptide(L)'
;MPLADGAEKYSIAAEAKVVVVGKLGHVKETAVVAGWRIEGTIAATKVIFGVAGDGRKMSYEFLCSCCPKAKAPSVKMMTRQEGLWFLIPKGRGWTSAGSCTDPGWRPLEERAAFEEFYRKRGR
;
A
#
# COMPACT_ATOMS: atom_id res chain seq x y z
N MET A 1 28.60 -8.46 5.15
CA MET A 1 27.32 -8.30 5.85
C MET A 1 26.29 -7.79 4.84
N PRO A 2 25.35 -8.60 4.36
CA PRO A 2 24.35 -8.11 3.39
C PRO A 2 23.24 -7.38 4.16
N LEU A 3 23.33 -6.05 4.22
CA LEU A 3 22.30 -5.16 4.78
C LEU A 3 21.35 -4.58 3.71
N ALA A 4 21.58 -4.91 2.43
CA ALA A 4 20.85 -4.28 1.31
C ALA A 4 19.40 -4.77 1.18
N ASP A 5 19.14 -6.08 1.36
CA ASP A 5 17.82 -6.68 1.09
C ASP A 5 16.77 -6.30 2.15
N GLY A 6 17.18 -6.18 3.41
CA GLY A 6 16.31 -5.78 4.51
C GLY A 6 15.98 -4.28 4.51
N ALA A 7 16.89 -3.43 4.03
CA ALA A 7 16.69 -1.98 4.02
C ALA A 7 15.56 -1.59 3.06
N GLU A 8 15.54 -2.12 1.84
CA GLU A 8 14.51 -1.82 0.84
C GLU A 8 13.11 -2.30 1.28
N LYS A 9 13.03 -3.48 1.89
CA LYS A 9 11.78 -4.07 2.38
C LYS A 9 11.06 -3.18 3.41
N TYR A 10 11.82 -2.51 4.27
CA TYR A 10 11.26 -1.63 5.30
C TYR A 10 11.19 -0.16 4.91
N SER A 11 11.77 0.27 3.78
CA SER A 11 11.65 1.67 3.31
C SER A 11 10.19 2.10 3.15
N ILE A 12 9.36 1.25 2.55
CA ILE A 12 7.92 1.54 2.43
C ILE A 12 7.23 1.66 3.79
N ALA A 13 7.62 0.83 4.76
CA ALA A 13 7.12 0.90 6.13
C ALA A 13 7.65 2.12 6.89
N ALA A 14 8.85 2.59 6.54
CA ALA A 14 9.44 3.79 7.11
C ALA A 14 8.66 5.04 6.70
N GLU A 15 8.22 5.09 5.43
CA GLU A 15 7.50 6.20 4.81
C GLU A 15 6.00 6.21 5.12
N ALA A 16 5.39 5.03 5.29
CA ALA A 16 3.95 4.90 5.55
C ALA A 16 3.50 5.72 6.77
N LYS A 17 2.39 6.45 6.60
CA LYS A 17 1.72 7.17 7.69
C LYS A 17 0.68 6.31 8.37
N VAL A 18 0.09 5.39 7.62
CA VAL A 18 -0.85 4.39 8.10
C VAL A 18 -0.53 3.05 7.47
N VAL A 19 -0.62 1.98 8.26
CA VAL A 19 -0.64 0.60 7.76
C VAL A 19 -1.89 -0.09 8.23
N VAL A 20 -2.64 -0.66 7.28
CA VAL A 20 -3.86 -1.42 7.57
C VAL A 20 -3.80 -2.81 6.96
N VAL A 21 -4.49 -3.75 7.59
CA VAL A 21 -4.94 -4.98 6.96
C VAL A 21 -6.26 -4.70 6.29
N GLY A 22 -6.38 -5.06 5.01
CA GLY A 22 -7.63 -4.93 4.30
C GLY A 22 -7.60 -5.45 2.88
N LYS A 23 -8.74 -5.32 2.22
CA LYS A 23 -8.97 -5.80 0.85
C LYS A 23 -9.39 -4.64 -0.05
N LEU A 24 -8.88 -4.63 -1.28
CA LEU A 24 -9.26 -3.62 -2.26
C LEU A 24 -10.59 -4.00 -2.93
N GLY A 25 -11.56 -3.10 -2.87
CA GLY A 25 -12.87 -3.23 -3.53
C GLY A 25 -13.15 -2.07 -4.47
N HIS A 26 -14.20 -2.21 -5.30
CA HIS A 26 -14.65 -1.19 -6.25
C HIS A 26 -13.53 -0.66 -7.15
N VAL A 27 -12.72 -1.59 -7.68
CA VAL A 27 -11.47 -1.25 -8.38
C VAL A 27 -11.72 -0.81 -9.81
N LYS A 28 -11.05 0.27 -10.19
CA LYS A 28 -10.92 0.73 -11.56
C LYS A 28 -9.44 0.81 -11.91
N GLU A 29 -9.05 0.08 -12.94
CA GLU A 29 -7.72 0.15 -13.55
C GLU A 29 -7.82 0.99 -14.83
N THR A 30 -7.06 2.08 -14.92
CA THR A 30 -7.08 2.97 -16.09
C THR A 30 -5.66 3.14 -16.63
N ALA A 31 -5.45 2.85 -17.91
CA ALA A 31 -4.22 3.22 -18.60
C ALA A 31 -4.20 4.73 -18.86
N VAL A 32 -3.08 5.40 -18.58
CA VAL A 32 -2.89 6.83 -18.80
C VAL A 32 -1.56 7.06 -19.52
N VAL A 33 -1.35 8.23 -20.12
CA VAL A 33 -0.10 8.52 -20.85
C VAL A 33 1.14 8.34 -19.96
N ALA A 34 1.05 8.72 -18.68
CA ALA A 34 2.11 8.57 -17.70
C ALA A 34 2.33 7.12 -17.19
N GLY A 35 1.45 6.18 -17.55
CA GLY A 35 1.51 4.78 -17.12
C GLY A 35 0.12 4.22 -16.84
N TRP A 36 -0.16 3.91 -15.58
CA TRP A 36 -1.44 3.33 -15.19
C TRP A 36 -1.86 3.81 -13.81
N ARG A 37 -3.18 3.83 -13.60
CA ARG A 37 -3.83 4.26 -12.37
C ARG A 37 -4.69 3.13 -11.82
N ILE A 38 -4.60 2.92 -10.51
CA ILE A 38 -5.53 2.09 -9.74
C ILE A 38 -6.32 3.02 -8.83
N GLU A 39 -7.63 2.98 -8.96
CA GLU A 39 -8.57 3.64 -8.04
C GLU A 39 -9.42 2.57 -7.37
N GLY A 40 -9.75 2.76 -6.10
CA GLY A 40 -10.62 1.84 -5.38
C GLY A 40 -10.88 2.26 -3.95
N THR A 41 -11.41 1.32 -3.16
CA THR A 41 -11.63 1.49 -1.73
C THR A 41 -11.00 0.33 -0.99
N ILE A 42 -10.12 0.64 -0.04
CA ILE A 42 -9.56 -0.36 0.87
C ILE A 42 -10.55 -0.54 2.02
N ALA A 43 -11.14 -1.73 2.11
CA ALA A 43 -11.92 -2.14 3.26
C ALA A 43 -10.95 -2.62 4.36
N ALA A 44 -10.56 -1.70 5.24
CA ALA A 44 -9.67 -1.97 6.36
C ALA A 44 -10.41 -2.73 7.48
N THR A 45 -9.84 -3.87 7.88
CA THR A 45 -10.33 -4.71 8.98
C THR A 45 -9.52 -4.51 10.25
N LYS A 46 -8.25 -4.12 10.13
CA LYS A 46 -7.37 -3.83 11.27
C LYS A 46 -6.36 -2.74 10.92
N VAL A 47 -6.06 -1.85 11.86
CA VAL A 47 -4.94 -0.91 11.77
C VAL A 47 -3.73 -1.52 12.47
N ILE A 48 -2.60 -1.54 11.79
CA ILE A 48 -1.31 -2.03 12.29
C ILE A 48 -0.45 -0.87 12.80
N PHE A 49 -0.50 0.26 12.10
CA PHE A 49 0.28 1.46 12.42
C PHE A 49 -0.46 2.73 12.01
N GLY A 50 -0.28 3.80 12.78
CA GLY A 50 -0.87 5.11 12.53
C GLY A 50 -2.34 5.21 12.93
N VAL A 51 -2.96 6.35 12.63
CA VAL A 51 -4.39 6.59 12.84
C VAL A 51 -5.06 6.58 11.46
N ALA A 52 -5.71 5.46 11.13
CA ALA A 52 -6.73 5.49 10.10
C ALA A 52 -7.95 6.19 10.72
N GLY A 53 -8.49 7.23 10.10
CA GLY A 53 -9.72 7.87 10.58
C GLY A 53 -10.88 6.87 10.71
N ASP A 54 -12.03 7.31 11.24
CA ASP A 54 -13.17 6.48 11.68
C ASP A 54 -13.81 5.54 10.64
N GLY A 55 -13.30 5.49 9.41
CA GLY A 55 -13.78 4.65 8.33
C GLY A 55 -12.97 3.38 8.14
N ARG A 56 -13.61 2.22 8.33
CA ARG A 56 -13.17 0.91 7.78
C ARG A 56 -13.07 0.91 6.23
N LYS A 57 -13.36 2.01 5.56
CA LYS A 57 -13.30 2.17 4.10
C LYS A 57 -12.44 3.38 3.78
N MET A 58 -11.32 3.15 3.10
CA MET A 58 -10.34 4.18 2.76
C MET A 58 -10.31 4.34 1.24
N SER A 59 -10.66 5.53 0.74
CA SER A 59 -10.52 5.85 -0.68
C SER A 59 -9.06 5.78 -1.08
N TYR A 60 -8.76 5.00 -2.11
CA TYR A 60 -7.41 4.71 -2.56
C TYR A 60 -7.22 5.10 -4.02
N GLU A 61 -6.16 5.85 -4.30
CA GLU A 61 -5.71 6.16 -5.65
C GLU A 61 -4.19 6.02 -5.74
N PHE A 62 -3.73 5.17 -6.65
CA PHE A 62 -2.32 5.07 -7.01
C PHE A 62 -2.13 5.33 -8.50
N LEU A 63 -1.08 6.08 -8.80
CA LEU A 63 -0.66 6.37 -10.17
C LEU A 63 0.79 5.92 -10.32
N CYS A 64 1.06 4.97 -11.22
CA CYS A 64 2.43 4.75 -11.63
C CYS A 64 2.86 5.89 -12.57
N SER A 65 3.58 6.87 -12.03
CA SER A 65 4.07 8.04 -12.77
C SER A 65 5.33 7.77 -13.59
N CYS A 66 6.05 6.68 -13.29
CA CYS A 66 7.32 6.31 -13.92
C CYS A 66 7.20 5.06 -14.80
N CYS A 67 5.98 4.63 -15.13
CA CYS A 67 5.71 3.44 -15.96
C CYS A 67 5.14 3.80 -17.35
N PRO A 68 5.74 4.69 -18.14
CA PRO A 68 5.18 5.01 -19.45
C PRO A 68 5.10 3.75 -20.31
N LYS A 69 3.91 3.47 -20.86
CA LYS A 69 3.62 2.29 -21.72
C LYS A 69 3.71 0.92 -21.02
N ALA A 70 3.96 0.85 -19.72
CA ALA A 70 3.91 -0.43 -19.02
C ALA A 70 2.46 -0.84 -18.76
N LYS A 71 2.19 -2.15 -18.82
CA LYS A 71 0.88 -2.69 -18.47
C LYS A 71 0.67 -2.59 -16.96
N ALA A 72 -0.55 -2.25 -16.55
CA ALA A 72 -0.92 -2.29 -15.13
C ALA A 72 -0.70 -3.71 -14.56
N PRO A 73 -0.15 -3.83 -13.33
CA PRO A 73 -0.05 -5.11 -12.66
C PRO A 73 -1.45 -5.63 -12.35
N SER A 74 -1.62 -6.94 -12.38
CA SER A 74 -2.90 -7.56 -12.06
C SER A 74 -3.31 -7.26 -10.61
N VAL A 75 -4.38 -6.49 -10.42
CA VAL A 75 -4.97 -6.22 -9.09
C VAL A 75 -5.70 -7.42 -8.48
N LYS A 76 -5.78 -8.57 -9.18
CA LYS A 76 -6.54 -9.75 -8.71
C LYS A 76 -6.21 -10.20 -7.30
N MET A 77 -4.94 -10.14 -6.88
CA MET A 77 -4.58 -10.54 -5.51
C MET A 77 -5.11 -9.55 -4.49
N MET A 78 -4.93 -8.25 -4.77
CA MET A 78 -5.43 -7.13 -3.94
C MET A 78 -6.96 -7.14 -3.79
N THR A 79 -7.68 -7.64 -4.81
CA THR A 79 -9.16 -7.73 -4.81
C THR A 79 -9.72 -9.08 -4.39
N ARG A 80 -8.90 -10.13 -4.23
CA ARG A 80 -9.36 -11.46 -3.78
C ARG A 80 -9.03 -11.71 -2.32
N GLN A 81 -7.90 -11.20 -1.84
CA GLN A 81 -7.36 -11.50 -0.54
C GLN A 81 -7.15 -10.23 0.29
N GLU A 82 -7.15 -10.37 1.60
CA GLU A 82 -6.62 -9.33 2.47
C GLU A 82 -5.10 -9.26 2.35
N GLY A 83 -4.56 -8.06 2.52
CA GLY A 83 -3.13 -7.82 2.64
C GLY A 83 -2.85 -6.58 3.47
N LEU A 84 -1.57 -6.30 3.62
CA LEU A 84 -1.08 -5.10 4.26
C LEU A 84 -1.05 -3.98 3.24
N TRP A 85 -1.62 -2.83 3.60
CA TRP A 85 -1.62 -1.61 2.82
C TRP A 85 -0.79 -0.55 3.51
N PHE A 86 0.25 -0.08 2.83
CA PHE A 86 1.15 0.96 3.30
C PHE A 86 0.75 2.28 2.66
N LEU A 87 0.23 3.20 3.46
CA LEU A 87 -0.53 4.35 2.95
C LEU A 87 0.04 5.67 3.44
N ILE A 88 0.00 6.68 2.56
CA ILE A 88 0.23 8.09 2.85
C ILE A 88 -0.98 8.93 2.40
N PRO A 89 -1.25 10.07 3.05
CA PRO A 89 -2.40 10.91 2.69
C PRO A 89 -2.24 11.52 1.30
N LYS A 90 -3.33 11.56 0.53
CA LYS A 90 -3.41 12.20 -0.78
C LYS A 90 -4.76 12.90 -0.94
N GLY A 91 -4.77 14.23 -0.81
CA GLY A 91 -6.01 15.01 -0.81
C GLY A 91 -6.95 14.53 0.29
N ARG A 92 -8.14 14.04 -0.09
CA ARG A 92 -9.13 13.46 0.85
C ARG A 92 -9.02 11.93 1.01
N GLY A 93 -8.08 11.29 0.32
CA GLY A 93 -7.91 9.84 0.32
C GLY A 93 -6.48 9.43 0.62
N TRP A 94 -6.12 8.25 0.13
CA TRP A 94 -4.84 7.61 0.39
C TRP A 94 -4.20 7.16 -0.91
N THR A 95 -2.86 7.19 -0.94
CA THR A 95 -2.04 6.56 -1.97
C THR A 95 -1.04 5.64 -1.30
N SER A 96 -0.37 4.79 -2.08
CA SER A 96 0.72 3.97 -1.56
C SER A 96 1.89 4.82 -1.06
N ALA A 97 2.53 4.33 0.00
CA ALA A 97 3.88 4.72 0.37
C ALA A 97 4.91 4.07 -0.57
N GLY A 98 6.15 4.55 -0.58
CA GLY A 98 7.25 3.95 -1.32
C GLY A 98 7.35 4.44 -2.77
N SER A 99 7.62 3.51 -3.69
CA SER A 99 8.07 3.88 -5.03
C SER A 99 6.92 4.20 -5.99
N CYS A 100 7.27 4.89 -7.08
CA CYS A 100 6.34 5.21 -8.17
C CYS A 100 5.80 3.97 -8.90
N THR A 101 6.32 2.76 -8.70
CA THR A 101 5.83 1.53 -9.33
C THR A 101 5.05 0.62 -8.38
N ASP A 102 5.05 0.93 -7.08
CA ASP A 102 4.56 0.05 -6.03
C ASP A 102 3.20 0.50 -5.49
N PRO A 103 2.13 -0.29 -5.67
CA PRO A 103 0.81 0.02 -5.14
C PRO A 103 0.71 -0.17 -3.61
N GLY A 104 1.82 -0.45 -2.92
CA GLY A 104 1.87 -0.48 -1.46
C GLY A 104 1.06 -1.60 -0.82
N TRP A 105 0.76 -2.65 -1.58
CA TRP A 105 0.15 -3.88 -1.09
C TRP A 105 1.23 -4.93 -0.82
N ARG A 106 1.12 -5.65 0.30
CA ARG A 106 1.94 -6.83 0.62
C ARG A 106 1.07 -7.98 1.12
N PRO A 107 1.45 -9.25 0.87
CA PRO A 107 0.76 -10.41 1.42
C PRO A 107 0.79 -10.41 2.96
N LEU A 108 -0.26 -10.98 3.56
CA LEU A 108 -0.40 -11.06 5.01
C LEU A 108 0.69 -11.87 5.71
N GLU A 109 1.35 -12.78 4.98
CA GLU A 109 2.47 -13.58 5.49
C GLU A 109 3.61 -12.69 6.02
N GLU A 110 3.76 -11.47 5.48
CA GLU A 110 4.78 -10.52 5.90
C GLU A 110 4.39 -9.70 7.14
N ARG A 111 3.16 -9.85 7.64
CA ARG A 111 2.61 -9.03 8.73
C ARG A 111 3.45 -9.07 9.99
N ALA A 112 3.91 -10.25 10.39
CA ALA A 112 4.72 -10.41 11.61
C ALA A 112 6.01 -9.59 11.54
N ALA A 113 6.65 -9.54 10.37
CA ALA A 113 7.87 -8.76 10.17
C ALA A 113 7.62 -7.25 10.32
N PHE A 114 6.52 -6.75 9.74
CA PHE A 114 6.17 -5.34 9.83
C PHE A 114 5.66 -4.93 11.21
N GLU A 115 4.87 -5.77 11.89
CA GLU A 115 4.46 -5.55 13.28
C GLU A 115 5.70 -5.45 14.20
N GLU A 116 6.70 -6.32 14.01
CA GLU A 116 7.95 -6.22 14.76
C GLU A 116 8.73 -4.93 14.45
N PHE A 117 8.81 -4.54 13.18
CA PHE A 117 9.46 -3.29 12.76
C PHE A 117 8.83 -2.08 13.48
N TYR A 118 7.50 -1.95 13.48
CA TYR A 118 6.82 -0.84 14.15
C TYR A 118 6.93 -0.91 15.67
N ARG A 119 6.94 -2.11 16.26
CA ARG A 119 7.19 -2.30 17.70
C ARG A 119 8.58 -1.79 18.10
N LYS A 120 9.60 -2.02 17.26
CA LYS A 120 10.97 -1.54 17.49
C LYS A 120 11.11 -0.03 17.28
N ARG A 121 10.35 0.54 16.34
CA ARG A 121 10.39 1.98 16.00
C ARG A 121 9.64 2.87 17.01
N GLY A 122 8.65 2.33 17.70
CA GLY A 122 7.86 3.05 18.72
C GLY A 122 8.45 3.05 20.13
N ARG A 123 9.64 2.47 20.32
CA ARG A 123 10.46 2.62 21.53
C ARG A 123 11.55 3.65 21.28
#